data_AF-D7TZ49-F1
#
_entry.id   AF-D7TZ49-F1
#
_cell.length_a   1.000
_cell.length_b   1.000
_cell.length_c   1.000
_cell.angle_alpha   90.00
_cell.angle_beta   90.00
_cell.angle_gamma   90.00
#
_symmetry.space_group_name_H-M   'P 1'
#
loop_
_entity.id
_entity.type
_entity.pdbx_description
1 polymer ?
#
loop_
_entity_poly.entity_id
_entity_poly.type
_entity_poly.pdbx_seq_one_letter_code
_entity_poly.pdbx_strand_id
1 'polypeptide(L)'
;METGFVAVEKIGGRSTVTRCFSKYPLKFIIPRKVGSSITDAVWIYSLTYGGGIVSGDSISCGFTIGDGCTTVLTTQASTKVYKSVGSKCSEQVLE
;
A
#
# COMPACT_ATOMS: atom_id res chain seq x y z
N MET A 1 4.08 15.07 3.10
CA MET A 1 3.16 14.41 4.06
C MET A 1 2.81 13.06 3.49
N GLU A 2 2.72 12.04 4.35
CA GLU A 2 2.37 10.68 3.92
C GLU A 2 0.98 10.63 3.27
N THR A 3 0.90 9.94 2.13
CA THR A 3 -0.32 9.69 1.37
C THR A 3 -1.05 8.47 1.91
N GLY A 4 -0.33 7.50 2.51
CA GLY A 4 -0.92 6.37 3.21
C GLY A 4 0.03 5.72 4.21
N PHE A 5 -0.53 4.90 5.09
CA PHE A 5 0.23 4.13 6.06
C PHE A 5 -0.51 2.84 6.42
N VAL A 6 0.23 1.75 6.62
CA VAL A 6 -0.31 0.51 7.21
C VAL A 6 0.61 0.01 8.33
N ALA A 7 0.03 -0.33 9.48
CA ALA A 7 0.70 -1.07 10.54
C ALA A 7 0.13 -2.47 10.66
N VAL A 8 1.02 -3.45 10.74
CA VAL A 8 0.70 -4.86 10.97
C VAL A 8 1.38 -5.30 12.25
N GLU A 9 0.59 -5.79 13.21
CA GLU A 9 1.06 -6.23 14.52
C GLU A 9 0.57 -7.65 14.81
N LYS A 10 1.25 -8.32 15.74
CA LYS A 10 0.92 -9.69 16.15
C LYS A 10 -0.20 -9.65 17.19
N ILE A 11 -1.43 -9.95 16.77
CA ILE A 11 -2.62 -9.96 17.63
C ILE A 11 -3.14 -11.39 17.73
N GLY A 12 -3.23 -11.94 18.95
CA GLY A 12 -3.71 -13.31 19.17
C GLY A 12 -2.91 -14.37 18.41
N GLY A 13 -1.60 -14.15 18.25
CA GLY A 13 -0.71 -15.05 17.50
C GLY A 13 -0.82 -14.95 15.97
N ARG A 14 -1.56 -13.97 15.43
CA ARG A 14 -1.70 -13.75 13.98
C ARG A 14 -1.31 -12.34 13.56
N SER A 15 -0.75 -12.22 12.37
CA SER A 15 -0.48 -10.96 11.69
C SER A 15 -1.80 -10.22 11.42
N THR A 16 -1.96 -9.03 11.97
CA THR A 16 -3.22 -8.27 11.92
C THR A 16 -2.95 -6.81 11.61
N VAL A 17 -3.71 -6.22 10.67
CA VAL A 17 -3.65 -4.77 10.45
C VAL A 17 -4.30 -4.05 11.62
N THR A 18 -3.53 -3.23 12.31
CA THR A 18 -4.01 -2.44 13.47
C THR A 18 -4.17 -0.96 13.16
N ARG A 19 -3.49 -0.47 12.12
CA ARG A 19 -3.68 0.89 11.60
C ARG A 19 -3.64 0.88 10.08
N CYS A 20 -4.56 1.60 9.45
CA CYS A 20 -4.57 1.79 8.01
C CYS A 20 -5.20 3.14 7.69
N PHE A 21 -4.50 3.97 6.92
CA PHE A 21 -5.12 5.12 6.27
C PHE A 21 -4.55 5.31 4.87
N SER A 22 -5.35 5.94 4.01
CA SER A 22 -4.93 6.36 2.69
C SER A 22 -5.69 7.62 2.30
N LYS A 23 -5.04 8.52 1.57
CA LYS A 23 -5.62 9.73 0.99
C LYS A 23 -5.65 9.59 -0.53
N TYR A 24 -6.60 10.29 -1.17
CA TYR A 24 -6.64 10.35 -2.62
C TYR A 24 -5.26 10.80 -3.18
N PRO A 25 -4.73 10.14 -4.23
CA PRO A 25 -5.39 9.13 -5.07
C PRO A 25 -5.22 7.67 -4.61
N LEU A 26 -4.54 7.41 -3.49
CA LEU A 26 -4.21 6.07 -2.99
C LEU A 26 -5.40 5.40 -2.28
N LYS A 27 -5.49 4.07 -2.43
CA LYS A 27 -6.34 3.20 -1.62
C LYS A 27 -5.61 1.92 -1.25
N PHE A 28 -5.82 1.45 -0.03
CA PHE A 28 -5.48 0.09 0.39
C PHE A 28 -6.72 -0.79 0.46
N ILE A 29 -6.62 -2.01 -0.08
CA ILE A 29 -7.60 -3.08 0.12
C ILE A 29 -6.90 -4.22 0.86
N ILE A 30 -7.50 -4.65 1.97
CA ILE A 30 -6.95 -5.69 2.85
C ILE A 30 -7.97 -6.83 2.94
N PRO A 31 -7.93 -7.82 2.04
CA PRO A 31 -8.88 -8.91 2.06
C PRO A 31 -8.49 -9.93 3.15
N ARG A 32 -9.50 -10.54 3.78
CA ARG A 32 -9.30 -11.49 4.89
C ARG A 32 -9.23 -12.97 4.46
N LYS A 33 -9.51 -13.28 3.19
CA LYS A 33 -9.64 -14.66 2.68
C LYS A 33 -8.86 -14.84 1.37
N VAL A 34 -7.57 -14.49 1.38
CA VAL A 34 -6.71 -14.56 0.16
C VAL A 34 -5.95 -15.89 0.06
N GLY A 35 -5.72 -16.56 1.19
CA GLY A 35 -4.99 -17.83 1.26
C GLY A 35 -5.62 -18.83 2.22
N SER A 36 -4.92 -19.95 2.42
CA SER A 36 -5.34 -20.99 3.37
C SER A 36 -5.42 -20.44 4.80
N SER A 37 -6.30 -21.02 5.63
CA SER A 37 -6.52 -20.60 7.02
C SER A 37 -5.31 -20.77 7.94
N ILE A 38 -4.34 -21.60 7.51
CA ILE A 38 -3.05 -21.85 8.17
C ILE A 38 -1.98 -20.82 7.81
N THR A 39 -2.16 -20.05 6.75
CA THR A 39 -1.19 -19.05 6.31
C THR A 39 -1.37 -17.78 7.15
N ASP A 40 -0.38 -17.45 7.98
CA ASP A 40 -0.37 -16.24 8.77
C ASP A 40 0.27 -15.06 8.01
N ALA A 41 -0.47 -14.49 7.05
CA ALA A 41 -0.01 -13.32 6.29
C ALA A 41 -1.15 -12.34 5.99
N VAL A 42 -0.86 -11.05 6.11
CA VAL A 42 -1.75 -9.96 5.68
C VAL A 42 -1.48 -9.61 4.23
N TRP A 43 -2.51 -9.67 3.39
CA TRP A 43 -2.43 -9.22 2.00
C TRP A 43 -2.89 -7.76 1.90
N ILE A 44 -2.04 -6.91 1.38
CA ILE A 44 -2.31 -5.49 1.15
C ILE A 44 -2.24 -5.23 -0.35
N TYR A 45 -3.37 -4.84 -0.93
CA TYR A 45 -3.43 -4.36 -2.31
C TYR A 45 -3.37 -2.83 -2.30
N SER A 46 -2.26 -2.27 -2.76
CA SER A 46 -2.12 -0.84 -3.02
C SER A 46 -2.58 -0.53 -4.44
N LEU A 47 -3.47 0.46 -4.58
CA LEU A 47 -3.93 0.93 -5.88
C LEU A 47 -4.14 2.45 -5.88
N THR A 48 -4.20 3.02 -7.08
CA THR A 48 -4.57 4.42 -7.32
C THR A 48 -5.93 4.47 -7.99
N TYR A 49 -6.78 5.43 -7.62
CA TYR A 49 -8.09 5.63 -8.27
C TYR A 49 -7.98 6.09 -9.74
N GLY A 50 -6.83 6.64 -10.15
CA GLY A 50 -6.55 7.02 -11.53
C GLY A 50 -5.96 5.89 -12.39
N GLY A 51 -5.77 6.15 -13.68
CA GLY A 51 -5.15 5.21 -14.63
C GLY A 51 -3.62 5.12 -14.54
N GLY A 52 -2.99 5.80 -13.57
CA GLY A 52 -1.55 5.95 -13.41
C GLY A 52 -1.21 7.24 -12.67
N ILE A 53 0.08 7.54 -12.51
CA ILE A 53 0.57 8.78 -11.91
C ILE A 53 0.85 9.83 -12.99
N VAL A 54 0.41 11.06 -12.75
CA VAL A 54 0.56 12.19 -13.68
C VAL A 54 1.53 13.24 -13.15
N SER A 55 1.88 14.20 -14.00
CA SER A 55 2.82 15.28 -13.70
C SER A 55 2.44 16.05 -12.42
N GLY A 56 3.29 15.97 -11.39
CA GLY A 56 3.08 16.62 -10.09
C GLY A 56 2.50 15.72 -9.00
N ASP A 57 2.15 14.47 -9.31
CA ASP A 57 1.71 13.50 -8.29
C ASP A 57 2.89 13.09 -7.40
N SER A 58 2.66 13.06 -6.09
CA SER A 58 3.58 12.51 -5.10
C SER A 58 2.81 11.57 -4.18
N ILE A 59 3.16 10.28 -4.23
CA ILE A 59 2.58 9.24 -3.40
C ILE A 59 3.66 8.70 -2.49
N SER A 60 3.50 8.88 -1.18
CA SER A 60 4.38 8.31 -0.17
C SER A 60 3.56 7.41 0.75
N CYS A 61 3.95 6.15 0.86
CA CYS A 61 3.30 5.15 1.71
C CYS A 61 4.29 4.51 2.66
N GLY A 62 4.00 4.54 3.95
CA GLY A 62 4.78 3.84 4.97
C GLY A 62 4.14 2.52 5.40
N PHE A 63 4.98 1.54 5.70
CA PHE A 63 4.59 0.24 6.23
C PHE A 63 5.39 -0.06 7.50
N THR A 64 4.70 -0.49 8.55
CA THR A 64 5.34 -1.00 9.76
C THR A 64 4.90 -2.43 9.99
N ILE A 65 5.85 -3.36 9.97
CA ILE A 65 5.60 -4.79 10.14
C ILE A 65 6.23 -5.20 11.48
N GLY A 66 5.39 -5.58 12.43
CA GLY A 66 5.80 -6.02 13.75
C GLY A 66 6.59 -7.34 13.72
N ASP A 67 7.31 -7.61 14.80
CA ASP A 67 8.09 -8.85 14.93
C ASP A 67 7.23 -10.10 14.78
N GLY A 68 7.72 -11.08 14.02
CA GLY A 68 7.00 -12.31 13.70
C GLY A 68 5.72 -12.13 12.87
N CYS A 69 5.46 -10.94 12.30
CA CYS A 69 4.39 -10.72 11.33
C CYS A 69 4.86 -10.95 9.90
N THR A 70 3.93 -11.36 9.05
CA THR A 70 4.15 -11.48 7.60
C THR A 70 3.12 -10.67 6.84
N THR A 71 3.60 -9.94 5.82
CA THR A 71 2.76 -9.16 4.92
C THR A 71 3.16 -9.38 3.48
N VAL A 72 2.17 -9.39 2.61
CA VAL A 72 2.34 -9.34 1.16
C VAL A 72 1.79 -8.01 0.68
N LEU A 73 2.67 -7.14 0.19
CA LEU A 73 2.28 -5.93 -0.52
C LEU A 73 2.21 -6.25 -2.02
N THR A 74 1.06 -5.95 -2.63
CA THR A 74 0.82 -6.17 -4.04
C THR A 74 0.10 -4.97 -4.67
N THR A 75 0.30 -4.78 -5.97
CA THR A 75 -0.38 -3.76 -6.77
C THR A 75 -1.41 -4.41 -7.68
N GLN A 76 -2.51 -3.73 -7.97
CA GLN A 76 -3.53 -4.24 -8.91
C GLN A 76 -2.94 -4.52 -10.31
N ALA A 77 -2.01 -3.67 -10.75
CA ALA A 77 -1.33 -3.74 -12.04
C ALA A 77 -0.05 -2.89 -11.95
N SER A 78 0.78 -2.93 -13.00
CA SER A 78 1.90 -2.01 -13.15
C SER A 78 1.42 -0.56 -13.15
N THR A 79 2.08 0.30 -12.38
CA THR A 79 1.81 1.75 -12.40
C THR A 79 2.17 2.32 -13.76
N LYS A 80 1.21 2.98 -14.41
CA LYS A 80 1.48 3.78 -15.61
C LYS A 80 2.02 5.14 -15.19
N VAL A 81 3.12 5.57 -15.80
CA VAL A 81 3.73 6.89 -15.55
C VAL A 81 3.52 7.75 -16.79
N TYR A 82 2.77 8.85 -16.65
CA TYR A 82 2.54 9.79 -17.74
C TYR A 82 3.68 10.82 -17.82
N LYS A 83 3.89 11.37 -19.03
CA LYS A 83 4.95 12.36 -19.29
C LYS A 83 4.78 13.58 -18.37
N SER A 84 5.87 13.96 -17.71
CA SER A 84 5.94 15.18 -16.92
C SER A 84 5.89 16.44 -17.79
N VAL A 85 5.31 17.52 -17.25
CA VAL A 85 5.18 18.83 -17.91
C VAL A 85 6.02 19.87 -17.18
N GLY A 86 6.83 20.61 -17.94
CA GLY A 86 7.74 21.62 -17.38
C GLY A 86 8.79 20.98 -16.46
N SER A 87 8.99 21.56 -15.28
CA SER A 87 9.93 21.08 -14.25
C SER A 87 9.29 20.17 -13.20
N LYS A 88 8.03 19.75 -13.39
CA LYS A 88 7.34 18.89 -12.43
C LYS A 88 7.86 17.46 -12.50
N CYS A 89 7.84 16.76 -11.36
CA CYS A 89 8.12 15.33 -11.26
C CYS A 89 6.84 14.58 -10.88
N SER A 90 6.80 13.28 -11.16
CA SER A 90 5.86 12.36 -10.53
C SER A 90 6.65 11.30 -9.76
N GLU A 91 6.23 11.00 -8.54
CA GLU A 91 6.93 10.06 -7.67
C GLU A 91 5.97 9.16 -6.90
N GLN A 92 6.41 7.91 -6.71
CA GLN A 92 5.72 6.92 -5.88
C GLN A 92 6.76 6.16 -5.06
N VAL A 93 6.63 6.24 -3.74
CA VAL A 93 7.50 5.58 -2.76
C VAL A 93 6.64 4.70 -1.86
N LEU A 94 7.00 3.42 -1.76
CA LEU A 94 6.36 2.40 -0.93
C LEU A 94 7.44 1.79 -0.05
N GLU A 95 7.49 2.19 1.23
CA GLU A 95 8.57 1.83 2.17
C GLU A 95 8.05 1.25 3.48
#